data_AF-A0A5E4J4H5-F1
#
_entry.id   AF-A0A5E4J4H5-F1
#
_cell.length_a   1.000
_cell.length_b   1.000
_cell.length_c   1.000
_cell.angle_alpha   90.00
_cell.angle_beta   90.00
_cell.angle_gamma   90.00
#
_symmetry.space_group_name_H-M   'P 1'
#
loop_
_entity.id
_entity.type
_entity.pdbx_description
1 polymer ?
#
loop_
_entity_poly.entity_id
_entity_poly.type
_entity_poly.pdbx_seq_one_letter_code
_entity_poly.pdbx_strand_id
1 'polypeptide(L)'
;MAGSNANLAAMPPSLALSVLLSQLLSNVPFVALCQPLLKSPSPQALMALAAGSTIAGNLFILGAASNVIIIQNAEKGGETLTFMEFARVGVPLTVLNVLVYWMLL
;
A
#
# COMPACT_ATOMS: atom_id res chain seq x y z
N MET A 1 -12.95 13.97 43.55
CA MET A 1 -13.42 14.32 42.20
C MET A 1 -12.23 14.16 41.25
N ALA A 2 -11.74 12.95 40.99
CA ALA A 2 -12.22 11.96 40.02
C ALA A 2 -12.21 12.47 38.57
N GLY A 3 -11.18 12.07 37.82
CA GLY A 3 -11.26 11.74 36.39
C GLY A 3 -11.11 12.87 35.38
N SER A 4 -9.87 13.31 35.12
CA SER A 4 -9.55 13.93 33.82
C SER A 4 -9.59 12.84 32.75
N ASN A 5 -10.73 12.72 32.08
CA ASN A 5 -10.85 11.95 30.84
C ASN A 5 -10.07 12.70 29.75
N ALA A 6 -8.75 12.52 29.75
CA ALA A 6 -7.91 12.79 28.60
C ALA A 6 -8.45 11.92 27.47
N ASN A 7 -9.36 12.50 26.67
CA ASN A 7 -9.80 11.95 25.41
C ASN A 7 -8.60 11.95 24.45
N LEU A 8 -7.71 10.99 24.66
CA LEU A 8 -6.63 10.62 23.73
C LEU A 8 -7.17 10.11 22.39
N ALA A 9 -8.50 10.00 22.25
CA ALA A 9 -9.21 9.65 21.03
C ALA A 9 -9.40 10.82 20.03
N ALA A 10 -8.92 12.03 20.33
CA ALA A 10 -9.16 13.22 19.51
C ALA A 10 -7.87 13.92 19.02
N MET A 11 -6.74 13.22 18.95
CA MET A 11 -5.59 13.72 18.19
C MET A 11 -5.71 13.20 16.76
N PRO A 12 -5.94 14.07 15.75
CA PRO A 12 -5.77 13.68 14.36
C PRO A 12 -4.34 13.12 14.24
N PRO A 13 -4.16 11.86 13.78
CA PRO A 13 -2.82 11.34 13.56
C PRO A 13 -2.08 12.35 12.69
N SER A 14 -0.89 12.76 13.13
CA SER A 14 -0.09 13.76 12.41
C SER A 14 -0.06 13.38 10.94
N LEU A 15 -0.16 14.36 10.04
CA LEU A 15 -0.24 14.09 8.60
C LEU A 15 0.89 13.15 8.13
N ALA A 16 2.05 13.21 8.78
CA ALA A 16 3.16 12.27 8.64
C ALA A 16 2.86 10.83 9.12
N LEU A 17 2.19 10.64 10.27
CA LEU A 17 1.74 9.33 10.77
C LEU A 17 0.68 8.71 9.86
N SER A 18 -0.23 9.53 9.30
CA SER A 18 -1.22 9.08 8.30
C SER A 18 -0.58 8.72 6.96
N VAL A 19 0.44 9.46 6.51
CA VAL A 19 1.23 9.17 5.30
C VAL A 19 2.12 7.93 5.49
N LEU A 20 2.63 7.68 6.71
CA LEU A 20 3.34 6.44 7.06
C LEU A 20 2.39 5.23 7.14
N LEU A 21 1.19 5.40 7.70
CA LEU A 21 0.16 4.36 7.73
C LEU A 21 -0.46 4.10 6.34
N SER A 22 -0.34 5.03 5.38
CA SER A 22 -0.78 4.80 3.99
C SER A 22 0.22 3.98 3.17
N GLN A 23 1.50 3.89 3.58
CA GLN A 23 2.45 2.91 3.05
C GLN A 23 2.13 1.47 3.50
N LEU A 24 1.16 1.29 4.41
CA LEU A 24 0.71 0.05 5.05
C LEU A 24 -0.68 -0.43 4.58
N LEU A 25 -1.38 0.36 3.77
CA LEU A 25 -2.59 -0.09 3.09
C LEU A 25 -2.15 -0.94 1.91
N SER A 26 -1.86 -2.21 2.19
CA SER A 26 -1.80 -3.27 1.19
C SER A 26 -2.83 -3.00 0.08
N ASN A 27 -2.50 -3.32 -1.17
CA ASN A 27 -3.34 -3.02 -2.35
C ASN A 27 -4.86 -3.21 -2.13
N VAL A 28 -5.24 -4.25 -1.39
CA VAL A 28 -6.64 -4.61 -1.09
C VAL A 28 -7.35 -3.59 -0.17
N PRO A 29 -6.88 -3.27 1.05
CA PRO A 29 -7.42 -2.18 1.87
C PRO A 29 -7.55 -0.83 1.15
N PHE A 30 -6.58 -0.47 0.30
CA PHE A 30 -6.62 0.77 -0.46
C PHE A 30 -7.82 0.81 -1.42
N VAL A 31 -8.02 -0.24 -2.21
CA VAL A 31 -9.18 -0.34 -3.11
C VAL A 31 -10.49 -0.30 -2.34
N ALA A 32 -10.58 -1.02 -1.21
CA ALA A 32 -11.77 -1.04 -0.37
C ALA A 32 -12.12 0.35 0.20
N LEU A 33 -11.10 1.17 0.51
CA LEU A 33 -11.27 2.56 0.94
C LEU A 33 -11.75 3.48 -0.20
N CYS A 34 -11.22 3.29 -1.41
CA CYS A 34 -11.55 4.10 -2.58
C CYS A 34 -12.92 3.78 -3.18
N GLN A 35 -13.36 2.52 -3.11
CA GLN A 35 -14.61 2.05 -3.68
C GLN A 35 -15.87 2.87 -3.24
N PRO A 36 -16.08 3.21 -1.96
CA PRO A 36 -17.23 4.04 -1.55
C PRO A 36 -17.12 5.52 -1.97
N LEU A 37 -15.92 6.00 -2.32
CA LEU A 37 -15.71 7.39 -2.78
C LEU A 37 -16.05 7.56 -4.27
N LEU A 38 -16.03 6.46 -5.03
CA LEU A 38 -16.38 6.43 -6.44
C LEU A 38 -17.90 6.37 -6.63
N LYS A 39 -18.53 7.52 -6.91
CA LYS A 39 -19.95 7.60 -7.27
C LYS A 39 -20.13 7.35 -8.76
N SER A 40 -20.75 6.23 -9.13
CA SER A 40 -20.96 5.81 -10.52
C SER A 40 -19.68 5.85 -11.37
N PRO A 41 -18.63 5.10 -10.98
CA PRO A 41 -17.35 5.17 -11.67
C PRO A 41 -17.48 4.70 -13.11
N SER A 42 -16.77 5.37 -14.01
CA SER A 42 -16.59 4.88 -15.37
C SER A 42 -15.74 3.60 -15.35
N PRO A 43 -15.89 2.71 -16.35
CA PRO A 43 -15.01 1.55 -16.50
C PRO A 43 -13.52 1.93 -16.50
N GLN A 44 -13.17 3.09 -17.07
CA GLN A 44 -11.81 3.63 -17.08
C GLN A 44 -11.31 3.97 -15.67
N ALA A 45 -12.14 4.59 -14.83
CA ALA A 45 -11.78 4.90 -13.44
C ALA A 45 -11.57 3.63 -12.61
N LEU A 46 -12.40 2.60 -12.81
CA LEU A 46 -12.22 1.29 -12.17
C LEU A 46 -10.94 0.60 -12.65
N MET A 47 -10.64 0.68 -13.95
CA MET A 47 -9.43 0.08 -14.53
C MET A 47 -8.16 0.78 -14.04
N ALA A 48 -8.18 2.11 -13.93
CA ALA A 48 -7.09 2.90 -13.37
C ALA A 48 -6.87 2.58 -11.88
N LEU A 49 -7.95 2.46 -11.09
CA LEU A 49 -7.86 2.09 -9.67
C LEU A 49 -7.31 0.66 -9.52
N ALA A 50 -7.79 -0.29 -10.32
CA ALA A 50 -7.31 -1.67 -10.31
C ALA A 50 -5.82 -1.73 -10.68
N ALA A 51 -5.43 -1.16 -11.83
CA ALA A 51 -4.05 -1.16 -12.29
C ALA A 51 -3.12 -0.47 -11.28
N GLY A 52 -3.47 0.75 -10.86
CA GLY A 52 -2.68 1.53 -9.91
C GLY A 52 -2.50 0.83 -8.56
N SER A 53 -3.58 0.24 -8.03
CA SER A 53 -3.50 -0.52 -6.78
C SER A 53 -2.61 -1.74 -6.91
N THR A 54 -2.69 -2.52 -8.00
CA THR A 54 -1.88 -3.73 -8.16
C THR A 54 -0.39 -3.42 -8.28
N ILE A 55 -0.02 -2.45 -9.10
CA ILE A 55 1.38 -2.12 -9.38
C ILE A 55 2.05 -1.49 -8.16
N ALA A 56 1.33 -0.67 -7.39
CA ALA A 56 1.85 -0.05 -6.17
C ALA A 56 2.37 -1.08 -5.15
N GLY A 57 1.77 -2.29 -5.12
CA GLY A 57 2.22 -3.38 -4.24
C GLY A 57 3.60 -3.96 -4.56
N ASN A 58 4.17 -3.64 -5.73
CA ASN A 58 5.52 -4.06 -6.10
C ASN A 58 6.61 -3.12 -5.57
N LEU A 59 6.24 -1.95 -5.02
CA LEU A 59 7.19 -0.90 -4.65
C LEU A 59 8.02 -1.27 -3.41
N PHE A 60 7.35 -1.77 -2.36
CA PHE A 60 7.95 -2.12 -1.07
C PHE A 60 7.38 -3.44 -0.53
N ILE A 61 8.10 -4.07 0.40
CA ILE A 61 7.67 -5.30 1.07
C ILE A 61 6.27 -5.14 1.68
N LEU A 62 6.00 -4.00 2.33
CA LEU A 62 4.71 -3.76 2.99
C LEU A 62 3.57 -3.38 2.02
N GLY A 63 3.88 -3.13 0.75
CA GLY A 63 2.90 -2.73 -0.27
C GLY A 63 1.88 -3.82 -0.59
N ALA A 64 2.21 -5.09 -0.36
CA ALA A 64 1.27 -6.19 -0.51
C ALA A 64 1.48 -7.25 0.59
N ALA A 65 0.36 -7.75 1.14
CA ALA A 65 0.40 -8.83 2.12
C ALA A 65 1.11 -10.09 1.58
N SER A 66 1.00 -10.37 0.27
CA SER A 66 1.69 -11.47 -0.39
C SER A 66 3.21 -11.40 -0.26
N ASN A 67 3.80 -10.20 -0.31
CA ASN A 67 5.24 -10.01 -0.19
C ASN A 67 5.72 -10.36 1.23
N VAL A 68 4.96 -9.95 2.25
CA VAL A 68 5.27 -10.30 3.64
C VAL A 68 5.13 -11.82 3.85
N ILE A 69 4.06 -12.43 3.31
CA ILE A 69 3.82 -13.87 3.43
C ILE A 69 4.97 -14.68 2.79
N ILE A 70 5.41 -14.31 1.58
CA ILE A 70 6.47 -15.06 0.89
C ILE A 70 7.81 -14.91 1.61
N ILE A 71 8.13 -13.73 2.14
CA ILE A 71 9.38 -13.47 2.88
C ILE A 71 9.37 -14.23 4.21
N GLN A 72 8.28 -14.18 4.97
CA GLN A 72 8.15 -14.97 6.20
C GLN A 72 8.26 -16.48 5.94
N ASN A 73 7.81 -16.94 4.77
CA ASN A 73 7.97 -18.33 4.39
C ASN A 73 9.42 -18.66 4.01
N ALA A 74 10.12 -17.77 3.30
CA ALA A 74 11.55 -17.93 3.01
C ALA A 74 12.39 -17.97 4.29
N GLU A 75 12.06 -17.13 5.27
CA GLU A 75 12.77 -17.06 6.56
C GLU A 75 12.73 -18.38 7.33
N LYS A 76 11.63 -19.13 7.20
CA LYS A 76 11.52 -20.50 7.76
C LYS A 76 12.47 -21.49 7.10
N GLY A 77 12.87 -21.23 5.86
CA GLY A 77 13.85 -22.01 5.10
C GLY A 77 15.29 -21.54 5.28
N GLY A 78 15.54 -20.49 6.08
CA GLY A 78 16.87 -19.94 6.32
C GLY A 78 17.31 -18.84 5.36
N GLU A 79 16.47 -18.46 4.41
CA GLU A 79 16.71 -17.36 3.47
C GLU A 79 15.86 -16.15 3.87
N THR A 80 16.42 -14.94 3.88
CA THR A 80 15.65 -13.73 4.15
C THR A 80 15.87 -12.71 3.05
N LEU A 81 14.92 -11.79 2.91
CA LEU A 81 15.02 -10.67 1.99
C LEU A 81 14.83 -9.39 2.78
N THR A 82 15.88 -8.55 2.80
CA THR A 82 15.81 -7.27 3.49
C THR A 82 14.94 -6.27 2.73
N PHE A 83 14.46 -5.26 3.46
CA PHE A 83 13.69 -4.16 2.88
C PHE A 83 14.38 -3.50 1.69
N MET A 84 15.70 -3.27 1.80
CA MET A 84 16.47 -2.61 0.74
C MET A 84 16.73 -3.52 -0.46
N GLU A 85 16.88 -4.83 -0.26
CA GLU A 85 17.01 -5.78 -1.37
C GLU A 85 15.73 -5.86 -2.18
N PHE A 86 14.57 -5.92 -1.50
CA PHE A 86 13.29 -5.86 -2.18
C PHE A 86 13.11 -4.53 -2.90
N ALA A 87 13.34 -3.39 -2.23
CA ALA A 87 13.15 -2.07 -2.81
C ALA A 87 14.07 -1.81 -4.02
N ARG A 88 15.30 -2.35 -4.01
CA ARG A 88 16.24 -2.21 -5.13
C ARG A 88 15.69 -2.78 -6.44
N VAL A 89 14.87 -3.82 -6.38
CA VAL A 89 14.21 -4.43 -7.55
C VAL A 89 12.80 -3.88 -7.76
N GLY A 90 12.05 -3.73 -6.67
CA GLY A 90 10.67 -3.27 -6.66
C GLY A 90 10.51 -1.84 -7.19
N VAL A 91 11.40 -0.91 -6.80
CA VAL A 91 11.32 0.50 -7.21
C VAL A 91 11.49 0.65 -8.73
N PRO A 92 12.58 0.16 -9.37
CA PRO A 92 12.72 0.23 -10.82
C PRO A 92 11.57 -0.46 -11.58
N LEU A 93 11.12 -1.62 -11.10
CA LEU A 93 10.04 -2.38 -11.73
C LEU A 93 8.71 -1.62 -11.67
N THR A 94 8.41 -1.00 -10.52
CA THR A 94 7.21 -0.20 -10.32
C THR A 94 7.21 1.02 -11.24
N VAL A 95 8.34 1.71 -11.34
CA VAL A 95 8.51 2.86 -12.24
C VAL A 95 8.29 2.45 -13.70
N LEU A 96 8.90 1.35 -14.13
CA LEU A 96 8.73 0.85 -15.51
C LEU A 96 7.26 0.52 -15.80
N ASN A 97 6.58 -0.17 -14.89
CA ASN A 97 5.17 -0.48 -15.04
C ASN A 97 4.33 0.80 -15.14
N VAL A 98 4.52 1.77 -14.25
CA VAL A 98 3.79 3.05 -14.28
C VAL A 98 3.97 3.75 -15.64
N LEU A 99 5.18 3.75 -16.20
CA LEU A 99 5.42 4.33 -17.53
C LEU A 99 4.66 3.59 -18.63
N VAL A 100 4.64 2.26 -18.60
CA VAL A 100 3.89 1.45 -19.59
C VAL A 100 2.39 1.71 -19.49
N TYR A 101 1.83 1.71 -18.28
CA TYR A 101 0.42 1.96 -18.08
C TYR A 101 0.03 3.40 -18.43
N TRP A 102 0.86 4.38 -18.10
CA TRP A 102 0.65 5.78 -18.49
C TRP A 102 0.63 5.96 -20.02
N MET A 103 1.40 5.16 -20.75
CA MET A 103 1.46 5.25 -22.22
C MET A 103 0.29 4.54 -22.91
N LEU A 104 -0.28 3.50 -22.28
CA LEU A 104 -1.27 2.60 -22.89
C LEU A 104 -2.72 2.81 -22.41
N LEU A 105 -2.93 3.38 -21.22
CA LEU A 105 -4.25 3.72 -20.66
C LEU A 105 -4.61 5.19 -20.90
#